data_AF-A0A1E7D7A6-F1
#
_entry.id   AF-A0A1E7D7A6-F1
#
_cell.length_a   1.000
_cell.length_b   1.000
_cell.length_c   1.000
_cell.angle_alpha   90.00
_cell.angle_beta   90.00
_cell.angle_gamma   90.00
#
_symmetry.space_group_name_H-M   'P 1'
#
loop_
_entity.id
_entity.type
_entity.pdbx_description
1 polymer ?
#
loop_
_entity_poly.entity_id
_entity_poly.type
_entity_poly.pdbx_seq_one_letter_code
_entity_poly.pdbx_strand_id
1 'polypeptide(L)' 'MNKKLIICALITFISLPNLADDETTLSGAELINNNCARCHNSRPVREFSISEWRVIMPHMREKAHLTGSEV' A
#
# COMPACT_ATOMS: atom_id res chain seq x y z
N MET A 1 -46.97 -4.52 -5.27
CA MET A 1 -45.50 -4.41 -5.40
C MET A 1 -45.18 -3.90 -6.81
N ASN A 2 -44.69 -2.67 -6.93
CA ASN A 2 -44.59 -1.97 -8.22
C ASN A 2 -43.45 -2.55 -9.06
N LYS A 3 -43.77 -3.19 -10.19
CA LYS A 3 -42.77 -3.77 -11.11
C LYS A 3 -41.69 -2.77 -11.53
N LYS A 4 -42.02 -1.48 -11.60
CA LYS A 4 -41.08 -0.39 -11.86
C LYS A 4 -39.98 -0.28 -10.78
N LEU A 5 -40.32 -0.53 -9.51
CA LEU A 5 -39.40 -0.49 -8.38
C LEU A 5 -38.43 -1.67 -8.39
N ILE A 6 -38.90 -2.86 -8.82
CA ILE A 6 -38.07 -4.07 -8.96
C ILE A 6 -37.09 -3.93 -10.13
N ILE A 7 -37.54 -3.36 -11.26
CA ILE A 7 -36.70 -3.16 -12.44
C ILE A 7 -35.57 -2.16 -12.13
N CYS A 8 -35.84 -1.05 -11.44
CA CYS A 8 -34.80 -0.10 -11.04
C CYS A 8 -33.77 -0.73 -10.08
N ALA A 9 -34.19 -1.57 -9.14
CA ALA A 9 -33.29 -2.24 -8.20
C ALA A 9 -32.35 -3.26 -8.90
N LEU A 10 -32.84 -3.96 -9.93
CA LEU A 10 -32.01 -4.90 -10.71
C LEU A 10 -30.95 -4.17 -11.56
N ILE A 11 -31.30 -3.04 -12.16
CA ILE A 11 -30.38 -2.26 -13.01
C ILE A 11 -29.23 -1.65 -12.17
N THR A 12 -29.50 -1.26 -10.93
CA THR A 12 -28.47 -0.74 -10.01
C THR A 12 -27.50 -1.81 -9.52
N PHE A 13 -27.90 -3.08 -9.40
CA PHE A 13 -27.02 -4.16 -8.95
C PHE A 13 -26.02 -4.63 -10.02
N ILE A 14 -26.40 -4.58 -11.30
CA ILE A 14 -25.56 -5.05 -12.42
C ILE A 14 -24.42 -4.06 -12.73
N SER A 15 -24.56 -2.81 -12.30
CA SER A 15 -23.63 -1.72 -12.63
C SER A 15 -22.60 -1.42 -11.53
N LEU A 16 -22.50 -2.26 -10.48
CA LEU A 16 -21.39 -2.14 -9.55
C LEU A 16 -20.11 -2.60 -10.26
N PRO A 17 -19.12 -1.72 -10.51
CA PRO A 17 -17.81 -2.19 -10.89
C PRO A 17 -17.31 -3.13 -9.79
N ASN A 18 -16.67 -4.24 -10.19
CA ASN A 18 -15.89 -5.03 -9.25
C ASN A 18 -14.85 -4.09 -8.65
N LEU A 19 -14.96 -3.79 -7.35
CA LEU A 19 -13.91 -3.18 -6.56
C LEU A 19 -12.85 -4.25 -6.28
N ALA A 20 -12.37 -4.90 -7.34
CA ALA A 20 -11.09 -5.56 -7.26
C ALA A 20 -10.10 -4.40 -7.25
N ASP A 21 -9.65 -4.03 -6.05
CA ASP A 21 -8.54 -3.11 -5.91
C ASP A 21 -7.44 -3.59 -6.85
N ASP A 22 -7.14 -2.78 -7.85
CA ASP A 22 -5.90 -2.90 -8.59
C ASP A 22 -4.82 -2.49 -7.60
N GLU A 23 -4.47 -3.43 -6.71
CA GLU A 23 -3.30 -3.37 -5.84
C GLU A 23 -2.09 -3.33 -6.76
N THR A 24 -1.82 -2.15 -7.30
CA THR A 24 -0.60 -1.83 -8.01
C THR A 24 0.49 -1.95 -6.98
N THR A 25 1.08 -3.16 -6.90
CA THR A 25 2.13 -3.46 -5.94
C THR A 25 3.32 -2.57 -6.27
N LEU A 26 3.54 -1.54 -5.44
CA LEU A 26 4.70 -0.67 -5.58
C LEU A 26 5.98 -1.51 -5.49
N SER A 27 6.96 -1.18 -6.31
CA SER A 27 8.29 -1.76 -6.17
C SER A 27 8.92 -1.34 -4.83
N GLY A 28 9.87 -2.13 -4.33
CA GLY A 28 10.60 -1.76 -3.11
C GLY A 28 11.30 -0.40 -3.21
N ALA A 29 11.75 -0.01 -4.41
CA ALA A 29 12.33 1.31 -4.64
C ALA A 29 11.30 2.45 -4.47
N GLU A 30 10.08 2.25 -4.97
CA GLU A 30 8.98 3.21 -4.79
C GLU A 30 8.56 3.32 -3.32
N LEU A 31 8.45 2.19 -2.61
CA LEU A 31 8.16 2.18 -1.17
C LEU A 31 9.20 2.98 -0.38
N ILE A 32 10.49 2.72 -0.62
CA ILE A 32 11.59 3.45 0.04
C ILE A 32 11.53 4.94 -0.29
N ASN A 33 11.30 5.31 -1.56
CA ASN A 33 11.23 6.71 -1.98
C ASN A 33 10.05 7.45 -1.34
N ASN A 34 8.91 6.77 -1.18
CA ASN A 34 7.70 7.34 -0.62
C ASN A 34 7.79 7.48 0.92
N ASN A 35 8.53 6.59 1.60
CA ASN A 35 8.45 6.48 3.05
C ASN A 35 9.72 6.84 3.83
N CYS A 36 10.93 6.61 3.30
CA CYS A 36 12.15 6.61 4.12
C CYS A 36 12.83 7.99 4.30
N ALA A 37 12.37 9.03 3.61
CA ALA A 37 12.86 10.41 3.76
C ALA A 37 11.99 11.30 4.67
N ARG A 38 10.98 10.72 5.34
CA ARG A 38 9.99 11.46 6.16
C ARG A 38 10.56 12.01 7.48
N CYS A 39 11.58 11.36 8.03
CA CYS A 39 12.17 11.72 9.33
C CYS A 39 13.61 12.24 9.23
N HIS A 40 14.39 11.71 8.29
CA HIS A 40 15.74 12.15 7.95
C HIS A 40 16.00 11.78 6.48
N ASN A 41 17.10 12.24 5.90
CA ASN A 41 17.47 11.83 4.54
C ASN A 41 17.55 10.30 4.41
N SER A 42 17.03 9.75 3.33
CA SER A 42 17.13 8.31 3.06
C SER A 42 18.59 7.90 3.01
N ARG A 43 18.90 6.77 3.64
CA ARG A 43 20.26 6.27 3.80
C ARG A 43 20.71 5.55 2.52
N PRO A 44 21.96 5.71 2.05
CA PRO A 44 22.44 4.99 0.88
C PRO A 44 22.36 3.48 1.08
N VAL A 45 21.83 2.75 0.09
CA VAL A 45 21.63 1.28 0.18
C VAL A 45 22.93 0.53 0.47
N ARG A 46 24.08 1.06 0.02
CA ARG A 46 25.42 0.47 0.23
C ARG A 46 26.08 0.86 1.57
N GLU A 47 25.40 1.62 2.41
CA GLU A 47 25.95 2.02 3.71
C GLU A 47 26.07 0.84 4.69
N PHE A 48 25.15 -0.12 4.61
CA PHE A 48 25.12 -1.30 5.45
C PHE A 48 25.00 -2.59 4.62
N SER A 49 25.48 -3.71 5.16
CA SER A 49 25.27 -5.03 4.60
C SER A 49 23.80 -5.46 4.64
N ILE A 50 23.42 -6.44 3.82
CA ILE A 50 22.04 -6.96 3.83
C ILE A 50 21.65 -7.54 5.21
N SER A 51 22.58 -8.14 5.94
CA SER A 51 22.35 -8.62 7.31
C SER A 51 22.08 -7.50 8.30
N GLU A 52 22.79 -6.38 8.18
CA GLU A 52 22.57 -5.21 9.04
C GLU A 52 21.23 -4.55 8.71
N TRP A 53 20.90 -4.39 7.43
CA TRP A 53 19.60 -3.86 7.00
C TRP A 53 18.41 -4.65 7.52
N ARG A 54 18.53 -5.99 7.65
CA ARG A 54 17.49 -6.84 8.25
C ARG A 54 17.21 -6.53 9.72
N VAL A 55 18.14 -5.89 10.42
CA VAL A 55 17.96 -5.42 11.80
C VAL A 55 17.51 -3.95 11.81
N ILE A 56 18.10 -3.09 10.97
CA ILE A 56 17.84 -1.65 10.96
C ILE A 56 16.42 -1.33 10.45
N MET A 57 15.99 -1.92 9.33
CA MET A 57 14.71 -1.59 8.69
C MET A 57 13.50 -1.82 9.62
N PRO A 58 13.38 -2.94 10.36
CA PRO A 58 12.29 -3.13 11.33
C PRO A 58 12.20 -2.02 12.39
N HIS A 59 13.33 -1.55 12.91
CA HIS A 59 13.35 -0.44 13.87
C HIS A 59 12.86 0.86 13.25
N MET A 60 13.33 1.20 12.05
CA MET A 60 12.85 2.41 11.35
C MET A 60 11.36 2.32 11.02
N ARG A 61 10.90 1.15 10.57
CA ARG A 61 9.49 0.86 10.26
C ARG A 61 8.60 1.06 11.48
N GLU A 62 8.99 0.54 12.64
CA GLU A 62 8.26 0.73 13.90
C GLU A 62 8.20 2.21 14.30
N LYS A 63 9.32 2.93 14.24
CA LYS A 63 9.39 4.37 14.58
C LYS A 63 8.58 5.25 13.63
N ALA A 64 8.50 4.88 12.35
CA ALA A 64 7.71 5.57 11.34
C ALA A 64 6.24 5.14 11.30
N HIS A 65 5.83 4.18 12.14
CA HIS A 65 4.51 3.57 12.17
C HIS A 65 4.07 2.98 10.82
N LEU A 66 4.99 2.31 10.14
CA LEU A 66 4.76 1.67 8.85
C LEU A 66 4.46 0.18 9.01
N THR A 67 3.61 -0.35 8.14
CA THR A 67 3.33 -1.78 8.00
C THR A 67 4.45 -2.47 7.21
N GLY A 68 4.43 -3.81 7.18
CA GLY A 68 5.42 -4.58 6.41
C GLY A 68 5.28 -4.42 4.89
N SER A 69 4.13 -3.98 4.39
CA SER A 69 3.89 -3.71 2.97
C SER A 69 4.32 -2.30 2.52
N GLU A 70 4.74 -1.45 3.46
CA GLU A 70 5.13 -0.06 3.18
C GLU A 70 6.65 0.16 3.10
N VAL A 71 7.46 -0.89 3.26
CA VAL A 71 8.94 -0.85 3.24
C VAL A 71 9.59 -2.06 2.58
#